data_AF-A0A0X8D1I9-F1
#
_entry.id   AF-A0A0X8D1I9-F1
#
_cell.length_a   1.000
_cell.length_b   1.000
_cell.length_c   1.000
_cell.angle_alpha   90.00
_cell.angle_beta   90.00
_cell.angle_gamma   90.00
#
_symmetry.space_group_name_H-M   'P 1'
#
loop_
_entity.id
_entity.type
_entity.pdbx_description
1 polymer ?
#
loop_
_entity_poly.entity_id
_entity_poly.type
_entity_poly.pdbx_seq_one_letter_code
_entity_poly.pdbx_strand_id
1 'polypeptide(L)'
;MKQTTLIIDADQLREIVVRLANDVVRELTQNRKEKMVDKLEFHAALQKKLLELAPDFCCYGEKEHPIPNMQSNGRSGRIDVAWWTLADRELLAVFEIDSTVRTKSLRKILHANSPHRFWVYYGNGEIKDLIETLDTEHKITIIDFSIAFEKRKKKLEQKEMEQLVLDI
;
A
#
# COMPACT_ATOMS: atom_id res chain seq x y z
N MET A 1 21.62 -5.08 29.55
CA MET A 1 21.58 -5.70 28.21
C MET A 1 21.57 -4.57 27.20
N LYS A 2 22.42 -4.60 26.17
CA LYS A 2 22.38 -3.59 25.10
C LYS A 2 21.15 -3.88 24.23
N GLN A 3 20.25 -2.92 24.10
CA GLN A 3 19.10 -2.99 23.22
C GLN A 3 19.67 -2.87 21.79
N THR A 4 19.73 -3.98 21.05
CA THR A 4 20.12 -3.95 19.65
C THR A 4 18.93 -3.36 18.89
N THR A 5 19.00 -2.08 18.54
CA THR A 5 18.00 -1.45 17.68
C THR A 5 18.02 -2.17 16.33
N LEU A 6 16.90 -2.81 15.97
CA LEU A 6 16.68 -3.28 14.61
C LEU A 6 16.56 -2.04 13.72
N ILE A 7 17.52 -1.87 12.82
CA ILE A 7 17.52 -0.79 11.85
C ILE A 7 16.92 -1.35 10.57
N ILE A 8 15.78 -0.80 10.15
CA ILE A 8 15.26 -1.04 8.81
C ILE A 8 16.01 -0.12 7.86
N ASP A 9 16.80 -0.70 6.95
CA ASP A 9 17.35 0.02 5.80
C ASP A 9 16.22 0.30 4.81
N ALA A 10 15.94 1.60 4.59
CA ALA A 10 14.84 2.05 3.75
C ALA A 10 15.02 1.68 2.28
N ASP A 11 16.26 1.71 1.76
CA ASP A 11 16.57 1.41 0.37
C ASP A 11 16.45 -0.09 0.12
N GLN A 12 16.98 -0.91 1.04
CA GLN A 12 16.82 -2.35 0.98
C GLN A 12 15.33 -2.75 1.06
N LEU A 13 14.57 -2.13 1.96
CA LEU A 13 13.14 -2.41 2.07
C LEU A 13 12.39 -2.00 0.80
N ARG A 14 12.73 -0.86 0.19
CA ARG A 14 12.16 -0.42 -1.09
C ARG A 14 12.32 -1.50 -2.16
N GLU A 15 13.52 -2.04 -2.32
CA GLU A 15 13.80 -3.11 -3.29
C GLU A 15 12.97 -4.37 -3.01
N ILE A 16 12.88 -4.78 -1.74
CA ILE A 16 12.08 -5.94 -1.32
C ILE A 16 10.60 -5.72 -1.64
N VAL A 17 10.03 -4.56 -1.31
CA VAL A 17 8.61 -4.25 -1.54
C VAL A 17 8.30 -4.24 -3.04
N VAL A 18 9.17 -3.65 -3.87
CA VAL A 18 9.00 -3.67 -5.33
C VAL A 18 9.06 -5.10 -5.88
N ARG A 19 9.96 -5.95 -5.36
CA ARG A 19 10.02 -7.36 -5.74
C ARG A 19 8.74 -8.10 -5.33
N LEU A 20 8.25 -7.90 -4.11
CA LEU A 20 6.98 -8.48 -3.64
C LEU A 20 5.80 -8.04 -4.50
N ALA A 21 5.74 -6.77 -4.90
CA ALA A 21 4.71 -6.27 -5.80
C ALA A 21 4.72 -6.98 -7.16
N ASN A 22 5.90 -7.19 -7.75
CA ASN A 22 6.05 -7.95 -8.99
C ASN A 22 5.66 -9.43 -8.84
N ASP A 23 6.01 -10.04 -7.71
CA ASP A 23 5.62 -11.41 -7.38
C ASP A 23 4.10 -11.55 -7.29
N VAL A 24 3.43 -10.58 -6.63
CA VAL A 24 1.96 -10.52 -6.56
C VAL A 24 1.34 -10.43 -7.95
N VAL A 25 1.86 -9.56 -8.83
CA VAL A 25 1.37 -9.46 -10.21
C VAL A 25 1.51 -10.78 -10.96
N ARG A 26 2.66 -11.45 -10.81
CA ARG A 26 2.89 -12.76 -11.43
C ARG A 26 1.92 -13.81 -10.90
N GLU A 27 1.77 -13.93 -9.59
CA GLU A 27 0.87 -14.89 -8.94
C GLU A 27 -0.60 -14.67 -9.36
N LEU A 28 -1.06 -13.42 -9.41
CA LEU A 28 -2.44 -13.11 -9.78
C LEU A 28 -2.72 -13.33 -11.27
N THR A 29 -1.71 -13.28 -12.15
CA THR A 29 -1.89 -13.44 -13.59
C THR A 29 -1.55 -14.82 -14.14
N GLN A 30 -0.85 -15.67 -13.39
CA GLN A 30 -0.29 -16.94 -13.86
C GLN A 30 -1.30 -17.87 -14.57
N ASN A 31 -2.55 -17.89 -14.11
CA ASN A 31 -3.60 -18.76 -14.65
C ASN A 31 -4.74 -18.00 -15.33
N ARG A 32 -4.57 -16.70 -15.59
CA ARG A 32 -5.62 -15.88 -16.21
C ARG A 32 -5.38 -15.79 -17.72
N LYS A 33 -6.44 -16.02 -18.51
CA LYS A 33 -6.43 -15.79 -19.96
C LYS A 33 -6.10 -14.32 -20.29
N GLU A 34 -6.58 -13.41 -19.45
CA GLU A 34 -6.23 -11.99 -19.49
C GLU A 34 -5.22 -11.69 -18.38
N LYS A 35 -4.08 -11.07 -18.71
CA LYS A 35 -3.05 -10.67 -17.73
C LYS A 35 -3.46 -9.42 -16.94
N MET A 36 -4.74 -9.33 -16.59
CA MET A 36 -5.32 -8.21 -15.87
C MET A 36 -5.36 -8.52 -14.38
N VAL A 37 -4.80 -7.59 -13.60
CA VAL A 37 -4.85 -7.64 -12.16
C VAL A 37 -5.98 -6.73 -11.69
N ASP A 38 -6.81 -7.19 -10.76
CA ASP A 38 -7.76 -6.31 -10.10
C ASP A 38 -7.04 -5.51 -9.00
N LYS A 39 -7.31 -4.20 -8.89
CA LYS A 39 -6.61 -3.35 -7.91
C LYS A 39 -6.88 -3.78 -6.48
N LEU A 40 -8.08 -4.26 -6.17
CA LEU A 40 -8.44 -4.71 -4.83
C LEU A 40 -7.73 -6.01 -4.50
N GLU A 41 -7.66 -6.95 -5.45
CA GLU A 41 -6.91 -8.20 -5.31
C GLU A 41 -5.42 -7.93 -5.11
N PHE A 42 -4.84 -7.05 -5.92
CA PHE A 42 -3.45 -6.64 -5.78
C PHE A 42 -3.17 -6.04 -4.41
N HIS A 43 -3.98 -5.08 -3.99
CA HIS A 43 -3.81 -4.41 -2.69
C HIS A 43 -3.87 -5.43 -1.54
N ALA A 44 -4.88 -6.30 -1.53
CA ALA A 44 -5.02 -7.32 -0.48
C ALA A 44 -3.87 -8.35 -0.48
N ALA A 45 -3.38 -8.73 -1.66
CA ALA A 45 -2.25 -9.63 -1.81
C ALA A 45 -0.93 -8.98 -1.37
N LEU A 46 -0.69 -7.72 -1.72
CA LEU A 46 0.49 -6.98 -1.26
C LEU A 46 0.47 -6.76 0.25
N GLN A 47 -0.68 -6.39 0.84
CA GLN A 47 -0.83 -6.35 2.30
C GLN A 47 -0.45 -7.70 2.93
N LYS A 48 -0.88 -8.82 2.34
CA LYS A 48 -0.54 -10.17 2.84
C LYS A 48 0.97 -10.43 2.76
N LYS A 49 1.63 -10.13 1.65
CA LYS A 49 3.09 -10.30 1.51
C LYS A 49 3.87 -9.45 2.52
N LEU A 50 3.43 -8.23 2.80
CA LEU A 50 4.04 -7.38 3.83
C LEU A 50 3.88 -7.94 5.24
N LEU A 51 2.74 -8.60 5.56
CA LEU A 51 2.61 -9.31 6.83
C LEU A 51 3.56 -10.50 6.93
N GLU A 52 3.67 -11.28 5.85
CA GLU A 52 4.55 -12.46 5.77
C GLU A 52 6.04 -12.08 5.84
N LEU A 53 6.40 -10.85 5.47
CA LEU A 53 7.76 -10.31 5.54
C LEU A 53 8.16 -9.85 6.96
N ALA A 54 7.21 -9.48 7.82
CA ALA A 54 7.51 -8.93 9.15
C ALA A 54 8.46 -9.78 10.02
N PRO A 55 8.36 -11.14 10.03
CA PRO A 55 9.26 -11.98 10.81
C PRO A 55 10.74 -11.87 10.42
N ASP A 56 11.04 -11.55 9.15
CA ASP A 56 12.42 -11.35 8.67
C ASP A 56 13.09 -10.13 9.33
N PHE A 57 12.28 -9.24 9.91
CA PHE A 57 12.68 -8.06 10.67
C PHE A 57 12.42 -8.22 12.18
N CYS A 58 12.29 -9.46 12.66
CA CYS A 58 11.94 -9.79 14.05
C CYS A 58 10.67 -9.06 14.55
N CYS A 59 9.69 -8.92 13.65
CA CYS A 59 8.41 -8.29 13.92
C CYS A 59 7.25 -9.27 13.72
N TYR A 60 6.08 -8.91 14.24
CA TYR A 60 4.80 -9.44 13.79
C TYR A 60 4.01 -8.36 13.05
N GLY A 61 3.22 -8.77 12.06
CA GLY A 61 2.37 -7.88 11.28
C GLY A 61 0.93 -7.83 11.79
N GLU A 62 0.31 -6.66 11.72
CA GLU A 62 -1.12 -6.42 11.95
C GLU A 62 -1.71 -5.72 10.72
N LYS A 63 -2.89 -6.15 10.28
CA LYS A 63 -3.65 -5.48 9.22
C LYS A 63 -4.60 -4.46 9.80
N GLU A 64 -4.90 -3.41 9.04
CA GLU A 64 -5.98 -2.46 9.35
C GLU A 64 -5.81 -1.80 10.74
N HIS A 65 -4.57 -1.46 11.08
CA HIS A 65 -4.16 -0.95 12.38
C HIS A 65 -4.83 0.40 12.67
N PRO A 66 -5.59 0.55 13.79
CA PRO A 66 -6.31 1.76 14.09
C PRO A 66 -5.38 2.93 14.43
N ILE A 67 -5.70 4.13 13.93
CA ILE A 67 -5.08 5.40 14.29
C ILE A 67 -6.09 6.18 15.15
N PRO A 68 -6.02 6.09 16.49
CA PRO A 68 -7.07 6.58 17.39
C PRO A 68 -7.32 8.09 17.25
N ASN A 69 -6.27 8.85 16.96
CA ASN A 69 -6.30 10.31 16.87
C ASN A 69 -6.74 10.84 15.49
N MET A 70 -7.01 9.96 14.52
CA MET A 70 -7.64 10.34 13.26
C MET A 70 -9.09 9.88 13.25
N GLN A 71 -10.01 10.74 13.69
CA GLN A 71 -11.44 10.52 13.50
C GLN A 71 -11.94 11.28 12.27
N SER A 72 -12.68 10.60 11.41
CA SER A 72 -13.41 11.22 10.30
C SER A 72 -14.78 10.54 10.22
N ASN A 73 -15.83 11.33 10.42
CA ASN A 73 -17.23 10.85 10.45
C ASN A 73 -17.47 9.70 11.44
N GLY A 74 -16.88 9.78 12.63
CA GLY A 74 -17.04 8.77 13.69
C GLY A 74 -16.32 7.44 13.44
N ARG A 75 -15.52 7.31 12.35
CA ARG A 75 -14.65 6.16 12.10
C ARG A 75 -13.20 6.55 12.34
N SER A 76 -12.48 5.71 13.09
CA SER A 76 -11.02 5.81 13.20
C SER A 76 -10.38 5.50 11.85
N GLY A 77 -9.37 6.28 11.48
CA GLY A 77 -8.49 5.95 10.37
C GLY A 77 -7.78 4.62 10.66
N ARG A 78 -7.51 3.83 9.63
CA ARG A 78 -6.77 2.57 9.73
C ARG A 78 -5.60 2.59 8.75
N ILE A 79 -4.43 2.15 9.20
CA ILE A 79 -3.27 1.91 8.36
C ILE A 79 -3.33 0.48 7.83
N ASP A 80 -2.98 0.28 6.57
CA ASP A 80 -3.11 -1.02 5.90
C ASP A 80 -2.30 -2.12 6.60
N VAL A 81 -1.03 -1.84 6.92
CA VAL A 81 -0.14 -2.79 7.62
C VAL A 81 0.70 -2.07 8.67
N ALA A 82 0.76 -2.65 9.87
CA ALA A 82 1.64 -2.25 10.96
C ALA A 82 2.58 -3.40 11.33
N TRP A 83 3.85 -3.10 11.56
CA TRP A 83 4.83 -4.04 12.08
C TRP A 83 5.21 -3.67 13.51
N TRP A 84 5.15 -4.66 14.38
CA TRP A 84 5.43 -4.53 15.79
C TRP A 84 6.60 -5.41 16.16
N THR A 85 7.53 -4.88 16.94
CA THR A 85 8.67 -5.64 17.45
C THR A 85 8.20 -6.82 18.31
N LEU A 86 8.88 -7.96 18.19
CA LEU A 86 8.53 -9.14 18.99
C LEU A 86 8.90 -8.99 20.48
N ALA A 87 9.96 -8.24 20.80
CA ALA A 87 10.52 -8.17 22.14
C ALA A 87 9.72 -7.25 23.07
N ASP A 88 9.46 -6.02 22.62
CA ASP A 88 8.87 -4.93 23.40
C ASP A 88 7.47 -4.50 22.90
N ARG A 89 6.98 -5.09 21.81
CA ARG A 89 5.67 -4.78 21.21
C ARG A 89 5.51 -3.29 20.88
N GLU A 90 6.58 -2.68 20.41
CA GLU A 90 6.59 -1.31 19.92
C GLU A 90 6.33 -1.28 18.42
N LEU A 91 5.62 -0.24 17.97
CA LEU A 91 5.27 -0.07 16.56
C LEU A 91 6.52 0.36 15.77
N LEU A 92 7.13 -0.58 15.05
CA LEU A 92 8.38 -0.36 14.33
C LEU A 92 8.17 0.29 12.96
N ALA A 93 7.19 -0.20 12.20
CA ALA A 93 6.93 0.31 10.86
C ALA A 93 5.43 0.35 10.55
N VAL A 94 5.02 1.29 9.70
CA VAL A 94 3.69 1.34 9.12
C VAL A 94 3.76 1.46 7.60
N PHE A 95 2.83 0.81 6.92
CA PHE A 95 2.71 0.81 5.47
C PHE A 95 1.28 1.17 5.09
N GLU A 96 1.17 2.16 4.22
CA GLU A 96 -0.09 2.56 3.59
C GLU A 96 0.06 2.40 2.08
N ILE A 97 -0.89 1.73 1.45
CA ILE A 97 -0.78 1.17 0.10
C ILE A 97 -1.83 1.83 -0.80
N ASP A 98 -1.43 2.75 -1.66
CA ASP A 98 -2.35 3.55 -2.46
C ASP A 98 -2.17 3.37 -3.97
N SER A 99 -3.30 3.24 -4.68
CA SER A 99 -3.35 3.34 -6.15
C SER A 99 -3.66 4.75 -6.67
N THR A 100 -3.98 5.68 -5.77
CA THR A 100 -4.39 7.05 -6.06
C THR A 100 -3.86 7.97 -4.99
N VAL A 101 -3.49 9.19 -5.37
CA VAL A 101 -2.96 10.18 -4.43
C VAL A 101 -4.06 10.64 -3.48
N ARG A 102 -3.89 10.39 -2.17
CA ARG A 102 -4.89 10.71 -1.14
C ARG A 102 -4.26 11.38 0.06
N THR A 103 -4.60 12.67 0.27
CA THR A 103 -4.18 13.44 1.44
C THR A 103 -4.54 12.75 2.76
N LYS A 104 -5.69 12.07 2.83
CA LYS A 104 -6.12 11.34 4.03
C LYS A 104 -5.15 10.22 4.39
N SER A 105 -4.65 9.49 3.40
CA SER A 105 -3.69 8.39 3.59
C SER A 105 -2.38 8.91 4.19
N LEU A 106 -1.80 9.95 3.59
CA LEU A 106 -0.57 10.58 4.10
C LEU A 106 -0.72 11.10 5.52
N ARG A 107 -1.86 11.73 5.85
CA ARG A 107 -2.13 12.17 7.22
C ARG A 107 -2.19 11.00 8.21
N LYS A 108 -2.76 9.84 7.83
CA LYS A 108 -2.75 8.65 8.71
C LYS A 108 -1.32 8.23 9.04
N ILE A 109 -0.47 8.16 8.02
CA ILE A 109 0.93 7.75 8.16
C ILE A 109 1.69 8.72 9.09
N LEU A 110 1.51 10.03 8.90
CA LEU A 110 2.16 11.05 9.75
C LEU A 110 1.74 10.98 11.21
N HIS A 111 0.49 10.59 11.49
CA HIS A 111 -0.03 10.43 12.85
C HIS A 111 0.37 9.09 13.50
N ALA A 112 0.91 8.14 12.74
CA ALA A 112 1.41 6.90 13.30
C ALA A 112 2.66 7.18 14.15
N ASN A 113 2.64 6.75 15.41
CA ASN A 113 3.79 6.83 16.31
C ASN A 113 4.77 5.68 16.01
N SER A 114 5.45 5.77 14.87
CA SER A 114 6.36 4.74 14.37
C SER A 114 7.65 5.38 13.86
N PRO A 115 8.83 4.79 14.08
CA PRO A 115 10.07 5.31 13.53
C PRO A 115 10.12 5.19 12.00
N HIS A 116 9.49 4.16 11.42
CA HIS A 116 9.47 3.94 9.98
C HIS A 116 8.07 4.08 9.39
N ARG A 117 7.93 4.97 8.41
CA ARG A 117 6.65 5.32 7.79
C ARG A 117 6.75 5.18 6.29
N PHE A 118 6.13 4.16 5.74
CA PHE A 118 6.21 3.86 4.30
C PHE A 118 4.90 4.19 3.60
N TRP A 119 4.99 5.02 2.57
CA TRP A 119 3.90 5.17 1.61
C TRP A 119 4.21 4.37 0.35
N VAL A 120 3.48 3.27 0.18
CA VAL A 120 3.62 2.33 -0.93
C VAL A 120 2.67 2.76 -2.04
N TYR A 121 3.18 3.51 -3.01
CA TYR A 121 2.38 4.14 -4.05
C TYR A 121 2.57 3.44 -5.40
N TYR A 122 1.48 2.98 -6.00
CA TYR A 122 1.51 2.30 -7.30
C TYR A 122 0.63 2.94 -8.38
N GLY A 123 0.18 4.17 -8.13
CA GLY A 123 -0.62 4.95 -9.08
C GLY A 123 0.24 5.74 -10.07
N ASN A 124 -0.44 6.52 -10.93
CA ASN A 124 0.19 7.33 -11.98
C ASN A 124 0.01 8.84 -11.76
N GLY A 125 -0.38 9.26 -10.56
CA GLY A 125 -0.58 10.66 -10.22
C GLY A 125 0.72 11.31 -9.74
N GLU A 126 0.80 12.62 -9.89
CA GLU A 126 1.92 13.41 -9.37
C GLU A 126 1.83 13.49 -7.84
N ILE A 127 2.93 13.13 -7.17
CA ILE A 127 2.97 13.03 -5.70
C ILE A 127 3.82 14.12 -5.02
N LYS A 128 4.68 14.79 -5.78
CA LYS A 128 5.73 15.68 -5.27
C LYS A 128 5.14 16.84 -4.44
N ASP A 129 4.30 17.66 -5.06
CA ASP A 129 3.73 18.85 -4.42
C ASP A 129 2.95 18.51 -3.14
N LEU A 130 2.25 17.37 -3.15
CA LEU A 130 1.47 16.93 -1.99
C LEU A 130 2.38 16.53 -0.82
N ILE A 131 3.47 15.80 -1.09
CA ILE A 131 4.43 15.39 -0.06
C ILE A 131 5.16 16.61 0.48
N GLU A 132 5.64 17.50 -0.39
CA GLU A 132 6.32 18.73 0.02
C GLU A 132 5.43 19.63 0.89
N THR A 133 4.10 19.59 0.67
CA THR A 133 3.14 20.35 1.48
C THR A 133 2.81 19.67 2.82
N LEU A 134 2.72 18.35 2.87
CA LEU A 134 2.20 17.62 4.04
C LEU A 134 3.28 17.05 4.97
N ASP A 135 4.42 16.64 4.42
CA ASP A 135 5.51 16.00 5.16
C ASP A 135 6.76 16.88 5.16
N THR A 136 6.63 18.06 5.76
CA THR A 136 7.70 19.08 5.82
C THR A 136 8.91 18.64 6.64
N GLU A 137 8.76 17.59 7.46
CA GLU A 137 9.83 17.01 8.26
C GLU A 137 10.45 15.75 7.60
N HIS A 138 10.01 15.39 6.40
CA HIS A 138 10.50 14.22 5.64
C HIS A 138 10.42 12.91 6.44
N LYS A 139 9.32 12.70 7.16
CA LYS A 139 9.08 11.51 7.98
C LYS A 139 8.65 10.30 7.17
N ILE A 140 8.09 10.51 5.98
CA ILE A 140 7.58 9.45 5.10
C ILE A 140 8.66 9.04 4.11
N THR A 141 8.96 7.74 4.10
CA THR A 141 9.70 7.10 3.01
C THR A 141 8.71 6.70 1.92
N ILE A 142 8.96 7.14 0.70
CA ILE A 142 8.12 6.82 -0.46
C ILE A 142 8.67 5.59 -1.16
N ILE A 143 7.80 4.59 -1.35
CA ILE A 143 8.06 3.41 -2.19
C ILE A 143 7.12 3.52 -3.37
N ASP A 144 7.58 4.17 -4.43
CA ASP A 144 6.84 4.37 -5.67
C ASP A 144 7.25 3.36 -6.75
N PHE A 145 6.26 2.81 -7.45
CA PHE A 145 6.47 1.94 -8.60
C PHE A 145 5.25 1.96 -9.51
N SER A 146 5.35 1.38 -10.71
CA SER A 146 4.21 1.30 -11.63
C SER A 146 3.80 -0.15 -11.86
N ILE A 147 2.49 -0.39 -11.89
CA ILE A 147 1.91 -1.68 -12.29
C ILE A 147 0.92 -1.45 -13.42
N ALA A 148 1.03 -2.30 -14.45
CA ALA A 148 0.08 -2.34 -15.54
C ALA A 148 -1.25 -2.96 -15.08
N PHE A 149 -2.17 -2.13 -14.60
CA PHE A 149 -3.59 -2.48 -14.46
C PHE A 149 -4.29 -2.05 -15.74
N GLU A 150 -4.38 -2.90 -16.76
CA GLU A 150 -5.17 -2.57 -17.95
C GLU A 150 -6.62 -2.23 -17.52
N LYS A 151 -7.17 -1.16 -18.08
CA LYS A 151 -8.52 -0.69 -17.73
C LYS A 151 -9.53 -1.75 -18.17
N ARG A 152 -10.39 -2.25 -17.25
CA ARG A 152 -11.59 -3.03 -17.62
C ARG A 152 -12.27 -2.32 -18.78
N LYS A 153 -12.43 -3.06 -19.87
CA LYS A 153 -12.94 -2.61 -21.16
C LYS A 153 -14.41 -2.23 -21.01
N LYS A 154 -14.70 -1.05 -20.45
CA LYS A 154 -16.02 -0.37 -20.51
C LYS A 154 -16.51 -0.13 -21.96
N LYS A 155 -15.72 -0.52 -22.96
CA LYS A 155 -16.01 -0.40 -24.39
C LYS A 155 -16.76 -1.60 -24.98
N LEU A 156 -16.92 -2.72 -24.27
CA LEU A 156 -17.74 -3.84 -24.77
C LEU A 156 -19.23 -3.65 -24.43
N GLU A 157 -19.55 -3.34 -23.17
CA GLU A 157 -20.95 -3.19 -22.74
C GLU A 157 -21.65 -2.00 -23.42
N GLN A 158 -20.94 -0.90 -23.67
CA GLN A 158 -21.52 0.28 -24.32
C GLN A 158 -21.74 0.07 -25.84
N LYS A 159 -20.88 -0.70 -26.50
CA LYS A 159 -21.06 -1.09 -27.91
C LYS A 159 -22.12 -2.16 -28.09
N GLU A 160 -22.21 -3.13 -27.18
CA GLU A 160 -23.26 -4.16 -27.21
C GLU A 160 -24.63 -3.55 -26.92
N MET A 161 -24.73 -2.56 -26.02
CA MET A 161 -25.96 -1.81 -25.81
C MET A 161 -26.34 -0.91 -27.00
N GLU A 162 -25.38 -0.19 -27.59
CA GLU A 162 -25.64 0.64 -28.78
C GLU A 162 -26.07 -0.19 -29.99
N GLN A 163 -25.51 -1.40 -30.16
CA GLN A 163 -25.92 -2.34 -31.21
C GLN A 163 -27.33 -2.90 -30.94
N LEU A 164 -27.66 -3.24 -29.69
CA LEU A 164 -28.98 -3.75 -29.31
C LEU A 164 -30.11 -2.71 -29.47
N VAL A 165 -29.79 -1.42 -29.32
CA VAL A 165 -30.75 -0.30 -29.49
C VAL A 165 -30.95 0.07 -30.97
N LEU A 166 -30.02 -0.29 -31.86
CA LEU A 166 -30.15 -0.11 -33.30
C LEU A 166 -30.88 -1.26 -34.01
N ASP A 167 -31.02 -2.41 -33.35
CA ASP A 167 -31.67 -3.61 -33.88
C ASP A 167 -33.14 -3.81 -33.38
N ILE A 168 -33.74 -2.79 -32.73
CA ILE A 168 -35.18 -2.70 -32.34
C ILE A 168 -35.85 -1.57 -33.14
#